data_AF-A0A816CPL3-F1
#
_entry.id   AF-A0A816CPL3-F1
#
_cell.length_a   1.000
_cell.length_b   1.000
_cell.length_c   1.000
_cell.angle_alpha   90.00
_cell.angle_beta   90.00
_cell.angle_gamma   90.00
#
_symmetry.space_group_name_H-M   'P 1'
#
loop_
_entity.id
_entity.type
_entity.pdbx_description
1 polymer ?
#
loop_
_entity_poly.entity_id
_entity_poly.type
_entity_poly.pdbx_seq_one_letter_code
_entity_poly.pdbx_strand_id
1 'polypeptide(L)'
;MHDHNAGEEQWLCVHVVIGYNKLATTETRSNILNEINSILINSPSNLYNSYVEHTENLYSTSSYETNLNEIESSSKTIIAFDQISHESLLRKIYSWNPLINFITDVIQIYPSCDDLGALYINIYRQSNKLSWHTDHSHFFVNLILQQASMSNEADGLELFNGRTYSHRVAEIRLSKLPRINAILTYDCHPDHRLSDYVL
;
A
#
# COMPACT_ATOMS: atom_id res chain seq x y z
N MET A 1 26.81 3.38 -34.85
CA MET A 1 25.70 4.36 -34.93
C MET A 1 24.73 3.91 -33.84
N HIS A 2 25.03 4.31 -32.61
CA HIS A 2 24.20 4.00 -31.44
C HIS A 2 23.16 5.12 -31.33
N ASP A 3 21.90 4.71 -31.31
CA ASP A 3 20.77 5.61 -31.19
C ASP A 3 20.73 6.15 -29.75
N HIS A 4 21.26 7.36 -29.59
CA HIS A 4 21.09 8.17 -28.39
C HIS A 4 19.75 8.88 -28.50
N ASN A 5 18.68 8.22 -28.09
CA ASN A 5 17.37 8.84 -27.81
C ASN A 5 16.55 7.95 -26.86
N ALA A 6 17.09 7.67 -25.68
CA ALA A 6 16.24 7.43 -24.52
C ALA A 6 16.19 8.77 -23.79
N GLY A 7 15.09 9.50 -23.99
CA GLY A 7 14.83 10.75 -23.26
C GLY A 7 15.00 10.49 -21.77
N GLU A 8 15.68 11.40 -21.09
CA GLU A 8 15.69 11.44 -19.63
C GLU A 8 14.25 11.63 -19.16
N GLU A 9 13.54 10.53 -18.89
CA GLU A 9 12.28 10.58 -18.17
C GLU A 9 12.58 11.18 -16.80
N GLN A 10 12.15 12.43 -16.62
CA GLN A 10 12.24 13.11 -15.35
C GLN A 10 11.38 12.35 -14.34
N TRP A 11 12.03 11.57 -13.48
CA TRP A 11 11.39 10.84 -12.39
C TRP A 11 10.84 11.85 -11.37
N LEU A 12 9.58 12.24 -11.56
CA LEU A 12 8.87 13.08 -10.61
C LEU A 12 8.60 12.24 -9.36
N CYS A 13 9.34 12.51 -8.27
CA CYS A 13 9.01 11.99 -6.95
C CYS A 13 7.80 12.78 -6.43
N VAL A 14 6.60 12.20 -6.59
CA VAL A 14 5.35 12.82 -6.14
C VAL A 14 4.96 12.16 -4.84
N HIS A 15 5.45 12.69 -3.72
CA HIS A 15 4.85 12.41 -2.41
C HIS A 15 3.83 13.50 -2.11
N VAL A 16 2.56 13.20 -2.40
CA VAL A 16 1.46 14.11 -2.12
C VAL A 16 0.69 13.57 -0.93
N VAL A 17 0.76 14.29 0.19
CA VAL A 17 -0.06 14.03 1.38
C VAL A 17 -1.23 15.01 1.39
N ILE A 18 -2.44 14.51 1.19
CA ILE A 18 -3.66 15.31 1.30
C ILE A 18 -4.36 14.94 2.60
N GLY A 19 -4.56 15.92 3.49
CA GLY A 19 -5.36 15.75 4.70
C GLY A 19 -6.83 15.41 4.37
N TYR A 20 -7.36 14.38 5.02
CA TYR A 20 -8.64 13.74 4.69
C TYR A 20 -9.89 14.59 4.77
N ASN A 21 -9.88 15.67 5.55
CA ASN A 21 -10.99 16.64 5.63
C ASN A 21 -11.35 17.25 4.25
N LYS A 22 -10.56 16.95 3.21
CA LYS A 22 -10.79 17.34 1.81
C LYS A 22 -11.16 16.18 0.86
N LEU A 23 -11.06 14.92 1.27
CA LEU A 23 -11.19 13.75 0.39
C LEU A 23 -12.37 12.84 0.75
N ALA A 24 -12.67 12.67 2.04
CA ALA A 24 -13.77 11.82 2.48
C ALA A 24 -14.34 12.33 3.80
N THR A 25 -15.65 12.17 3.99
CA THR A 25 -16.31 12.56 5.24
C THR A 25 -16.01 11.54 6.34
N THR A 26 -16.17 11.94 7.61
CA THR A 26 -16.13 11.01 8.76
C THR A 26 -17.12 9.85 8.60
N GLU A 27 -18.27 10.10 7.97
CA GLU A 27 -19.27 9.07 7.66
C GLU A 27 -18.75 8.07 6.64
N THR A 28 -18.16 8.54 5.54
CA THR A 28 -17.51 7.68 4.53
C THR A 28 -16.46 6.77 5.16
N ARG A 29 -15.61 7.34 6.04
CA ARG A 29 -14.61 6.59 6.80
C ARG A 29 -15.24 5.51 7.66
N SER A 30 -16.26 5.87 8.44
CA SER A 30 -16.91 4.93 9.34
C SER A 30 -17.57 3.78 8.57
N ASN A 31 -18.18 4.07 7.42
CA ASN A 31 -18.77 3.06 6.55
C ASN A 31 -17.70 2.09 6.03
N ILE A 32 -16.56 2.60 5.56
CA ILE A 32 -15.44 1.77 5.13
C ILE A 32 -14.92 0.89 6.28
N LEU A 33 -14.72 1.46 7.47
CA LEU A 33 -14.25 0.68 8.64
C LEU A 33 -15.26 -0.39 9.05
N ASN A 34 -16.57 -0.13 8.93
CA ASN A 34 -17.61 -1.12 9.20
C ASN A 34 -17.61 -2.26 8.17
N GLU A 35 -17.38 -1.96 6.88
CA GLU A 35 -17.19 -2.98 5.84
C GLU A 35 -15.99 -3.88 6.16
N ILE A 36 -14.85 -3.28 6.51
CA ILE A 36 -13.62 -4.01 6.88
C ILE A 36 -13.87 -4.93 8.09
N ASN A 37 -14.50 -4.40 9.14
CA ASN A 37 -14.82 -5.19 10.33
C ASN A 37 -15.77 -6.35 10.01
N SER A 38 -16.74 -6.13 9.12
CA SER A 38 -17.66 -7.19 8.68
C SER A 38 -16.93 -8.31 7.95
N ILE A 39 -15.94 -7.98 7.10
CA ILE A 39 -15.09 -8.98 6.42
C ILE A 39 -14.30 -9.80 7.45
N LEU A 40 -13.67 -9.14 8.42
CA LEU A 40 -12.86 -9.79 9.45
C LEU A 40 -13.65 -10.73 10.36
N ILE A 41 -14.88 -10.35 10.73
CA ILE A 41 -15.73 -11.15 11.63
C ILE A 41 -16.26 -12.41 10.92
N ASN A 42 -16.60 -12.30 9.63
CA ASN A 42 -17.26 -13.38 8.89
C ASN A 42 -16.30 -14.39 8.26
N SER A 43 -15.00 -14.27 8.52
CA SER A 43 -13.99 -15.06 7.82
C SER A 43 -13.13 -15.90 8.76
N PRO A 44 -12.68 -17.09 8.31
CA PRO A 44 -11.76 -17.92 9.08
C PRO A 44 -10.52 -17.14 9.53
N SER A 45 -10.17 -17.26 10.80
CA SER A 45 -9.14 -16.46 11.47
C SER A 45 -7.72 -16.62 10.91
N ASN A 46 -7.47 -17.60 10.05
CA ASN A 46 -6.19 -17.85 9.39
C ASN A 46 -6.04 -17.22 8.00
N LEU A 47 -7.10 -16.68 7.39
CA LEU A 47 -7.07 -16.23 5.98
C LEU A 47 -6.28 -14.95 5.72
N TYR A 48 -5.98 -14.18 6.76
CA TYR A 48 -5.52 -12.81 6.58
C TYR A 48 -4.10 -12.55 7.03
N ASN A 49 -3.45 -13.48 7.73
CA ASN A 49 -2.15 -13.22 8.33
C ASN A 49 -1.04 -13.50 7.32
N SER A 50 -0.35 -12.45 6.87
CA SER A 50 0.89 -12.57 6.12
C SER A 50 2.06 -12.37 7.08
N TYR A 51 2.89 -13.39 7.23
CA TYR A 51 4.16 -13.35 7.95
C TYR A 51 5.29 -13.70 6.99
N VAL A 52 6.30 -12.84 6.93
CA VAL A 52 7.45 -13.01 6.05
C VAL A 52 8.71 -12.64 6.84
N GLU A 53 9.66 -13.56 6.91
CA GLU A 53 10.99 -13.33 7.48
C GLU A 53 12.03 -13.46 6.37
N HIS A 54 12.90 -12.45 6.26
CA HIS A 54 14.03 -12.47 5.34
C HIS A 54 15.29 -11.95 6.06
N THR A 55 16.42 -12.56 5.77
CA THR A 55 17.71 -12.08 6.28
C THR A 55 18.34 -11.24 5.20
N GLU A 56 18.50 -9.94 5.42
CA GLU A 56 19.20 -9.05 4.49
C GLU A 56 20.57 -8.66 5.03
N ASN A 57 21.57 -8.69 4.17
CA ASN A 57 22.88 -8.11 4.45
C ASN A 57 22.82 -6.64 4.08
N LEU A 58 22.48 -5.78 5.05
CA LEU A 58 22.28 -4.34 4.84
C LEU A 58 23.52 -3.61 4.30
N TYR A 59 24.71 -4.24 4.37
CA TYR A 59 25.96 -3.71 3.82
C TYR A 59 26.76 -4.81 3.11
N SER A 60 26.72 -4.85 1.77
CA SER A 60 27.70 -5.58 0.96
C SER A 60 28.78 -4.63 0.45
N THR A 61 29.50 -3.94 1.34
CA THR A 61 30.59 -3.04 0.92
C THR A 61 31.91 -3.37 1.61
N SER A 62 32.84 -3.85 0.78
CA SER A 62 34.30 -3.95 0.93
C SER A 62 34.86 -4.56 2.23
N SER A 63 35.43 -5.77 2.09
CA SER A 63 36.64 -6.34 2.73
C SER A 63 36.92 -6.12 4.23
N TYR A 64 36.00 -5.58 5.02
CA TYR A 64 36.09 -5.54 6.47
C TYR A 64 34.85 -6.22 7.04
N GLU A 65 35.10 -7.31 7.76
CA GLU A 65 34.12 -8.22 8.33
C GLU A 65 33.27 -7.54 9.42
N THR A 66 32.22 -6.84 9.01
CA THR A 66 31.05 -6.66 9.86
C THR A 66 29.83 -7.16 9.10
N ASN A 67 29.59 -8.48 9.18
CA ASN A 67 28.28 -9.06 8.85
C ASN A 67 27.28 -8.59 9.91
N LEU A 68 26.76 -7.36 9.75
CA LEU A 68 25.53 -6.94 10.42
C LEU A 68 24.37 -7.55 9.62
N ASN A 69 24.16 -8.85 9.81
CA ASN A 69 22.99 -9.53 9.29
C ASN A 69 21.82 -9.14 10.20
N GLU A 70 21.05 -8.14 9.80
CA GLU A 70 19.81 -7.83 10.50
C GLU A 70 18.71 -8.73 9.91
N ILE A 71 18.05 -9.49 10.78
CA ILE A 71 16.88 -10.27 10.37
C ILE A 71 15.72 -9.28 10.23
N GLU A 72 15.35 -9.01 8.99
CA GLU A 72 14.19 -8.20 8.66
C GLU A 72 12.95 -9.10 8.67
N SER A 73 11.88 -8.63 9.30
CA SER A 73 10.64 -9.40 9.38
C SER A 73 9.45 -8.50 9.15
N SER A 74 8.48 -9.02 8.43
CA SER A 74 7.26 -8.32 8.09
C SER A 74 6.09 -9.13 8.59
N SER A 75 5.19 -8.47 9.31
CA SER A 75 3.98 -9.07 9.82
C SER A 75 2.84 -8.08 9.70
N LYS A 76 1.76 -8.53 9.07
CA LYS A 76 0.53 -7.75 8.92
C LYS A 76 -0.63 -8.68 8.60
N THR A 77 -1.82 -8.15 8.76
CA THR A 77 -3.03 -8.76 8.21
C THR A 77 -3.35 -8.08 6.87
N ILE A 78 -3.64 -8.85 5.83
CA ILE A 78 -4.04 -8.36 4.50
C ILE A 78 -5.45 -8.85 4.20
N ILE A 79 -6.31 -7.96 3.73
CA ILE A 79 -7.55 -8.34 3.00
C ILE A 79 -7.28 -8.05 1.52
N ALA A 80 -7.23 -9.11 0.72
CA ALA A 80 -6.95 -9.05 -0.71
C ALA A 80 -8.16 -8.54 -1.49
N PHE A 81 -7.93 -8.14 -2.75
CA PHE A 81 -8.95 -7.49 -3.57
C PHE A 81 -10.20 -8.36 -3.73
N ASP A 82 -10.05 -9.62 -4.14
CA ASP A 82 -11.11 -10.61 -4.29
C ASP A 82 -11.98 -10.81 -3.03
N GLN A 83 -11.44 -10.54 -1.85
CA GLN A 83 -12.17 -10.60 -0.57
C GLN A 83 -13.00 -9.35 -0.27
N ILE A 84 -12.80 -8.26 -1.02
CA ILE A 84 -13.55 -7.01 -0.88
C ILE A 84 -14.78 -7.08 -1.78
N SER A 85 -15.98 -6.83 -1.23
CA SER A 85 -17.23 -6.84 -2.01
C SER A 85 -17.20 -5.86 -3.19
N HIS A 86 -17.79 -6.25 -4.32
CA HIS A 86 -18.01 -5.38 -5.48
C HIS A 86 -18.79 -4.10 -5.15
N GLU A 87 -19.62 -4.13 -4.10
CA GLU A 87 -20.39 -2.97 -3.65
C GLU A 87 -19.64 -2.06 -2.68
N SER A 88 -18.43 -2.42 -2.29
CA SER A 88 -17.62 -1.69 -1.31
C SER A 88 -17.38 -0.24 -1.73
N LEU A 89 -17.44 0.67 -0.76
CA LEU A 89 -17.03 2.05 -0.96
C LEU A 89 -15.56 2.17 -1.39
N LEU A 90 -14.67 1.28 -0.92
CA LEU A 90 -13.27 1.30 -1.33
C LEU A 90 -13.09 0.95 -2.81
N ARG A 91 -13.85 -0.03 -3.34
CA ARG A 91 -13.84 -0.34 -4.78
C ARG A 91 -14.41 0.82 -5.60
N LYS A 92 -15.47 1.47 -5.11
CA LYS A 92 -16.04 2.67 -5.73
C LYS A 92 -15.04 3.82 -5.78
N ILE A 93 -14.26 4.04 -4.71
CA ILE A 93 -13.18 5.03 -4.68
C ILE A 93 -12.05 4.65 -5.65
N TYR A 94 -11.65 3.37 -5.67
CA TYR A 94 -10.57 2.88 -6.54
C TYR A 94 -10.86 3.11 -8.03
N SER A 95 -12.12 2.92 -8.44
CA SER A 95 -12.58 3.17 -9.81
C SER A 95 -13.17 4.58 -10.01
N TRP A 96 -12.95 5.50 -9.07
CA TRP A 96 -13.55 6.84 -9.14
C TRP A 96 -12.78 7.75 -10.11
N ASN A 97 -13.36 7.97 -11.30
CA ASN A 97 -12.74 8.77 -12.35
C ASN A 97 -12.18 10.13 -11.89
N PRO A 98 -12.83 10.92 -11.01
CA PRO A 98 -12.23 12.15 -10.49
C PRO A 98 -10.89 11.96 -9.76
N LEU A 99 -10.73 10.89 -8.97
CA LEU A 99 -9.45 10.59 -8.32
C LEU A 99 -8.40 10.17 -9.36
N ILE A 100 -8.78 9.27 -10.27
CA ILE A 100 -7.88 8.77 -11.33
C ILE A 100 -7.41 9.94 -12.20
N ASN A 101 -8.33 10.81 -12.62
CA ASN A 101 -8.04 11.99 -13.43
C ASN A 101 -7.15 12.98 -12.66
N PHE A 102 -7.43 13.24 -11.38
CA PHE A 102 -6.60 14.10 -10.54
C PHE A 102 -5.14 13.62 -10.47
N ILE A 103 -4.92 12.31 -10.35
CA ILE A 103 -3.56 11.75 -10.35
C ILE A 103 -2.98 11.78 -11.78
N THR A 104 -3.80 11.48 -12.79
CA THR A 104 -3.41 11.49 -14.22
C THR A 104 -2.95 12.86 -14.69
N ASP A 105 -3.50 13.94 -14.12
CA ASP A 105 -3.05 15.33 -14.36
C ASP A 105 -1.60 15.57 -13.92
N VAL A 106 -1.06 14.73 -13.01
CA VAL A 106 0.33 14.80 -12.54
C VAL A 106 1.20 13.73 -13.20
N ILE A 107 0.67 12.50 -13.35
CA ILE A 107 1.40 11.35 -13.87
C ILE A 107 0.45 10.36 -14.53
N GLN A 108 0.78 9.89 -15.74
CA GLN A 108 -0.04 8.91 -16.45
C GLN A 108 -0.11 7.59 -15.67
N ILE A 109 -1.31 7.22 -15.25
CA ILE A 109 -1.56 6.00 -14.48
C ILE A 109 -2.80 5.25 -14.98
N TYR A 110 -2.83 3.94 -14.72
CA TYR A 110 -3.94 3.04 -14.99
C TYR A 110 -4.20 2.18 -13.75
N PRO A 111 -5.46 1.97 -13.32
CA PRO A 111 -5.76 1.01 -12.26
C PRO A 111 -5.20 -0.37 -12.62
N SER A 112 -4.55 -1.03 -11.65
CA SER A 112 -4.08 -2.40 -11.83
C SER A 112 -5.25 -3.35 -12.09
N CYS A 113 -5.03 -4.31 -12.97
CA CYS A 113 -5.97 -5.40 -13.26
C CYS A 113 -5.66 -6.67 -12.45
N ASP A 114 -4.84 -6.57 -11.40
CA ASP A 114 -4.49 -7.71 -10.56
C ASP A 114 -5.68 -8.16 -9.68
N ASP A 115 -5.99 -9.45 -9.71
CA ASP A 115 -7.18 -9.99 -9.03
C ASP A 115 -7.05 -9.96 -7.50
N LEU A 116 -5.83 -9.85 -6.96
CA LEU A 116 -5.55 -9.85 -5.52
C LEU A 116 -4.98 -8.51 -5.02
N GLY A 117 -4.14 -7.87 -5.83
CA GLY A 117 -3.30 -6.72 -5.49
C GLY A 117 -3.75 -5.39 -6.07
N ALA A 118 -4.84 -5.33 -6.85
CA ALA A 118 -5.34 -4.06 -7.38
C ALA A 118 -5.79 -3.09 -6.27
N LEU A 119 -6.45 -3.62 -5.25
CA LEU A 119 -6.79 -2.91 -4.03
C LEU A 119 -6.74 -3.88 -2.85
N TYR A 120 -6.00 -3.55 -1.80
CA TYR A 120 -5.93 -4.38 -0.61
C TYR A 120 -5.87 -3.54 0.66
N ILE A 121 -6.29 -4.12 1.78
CA ILE A 121 -6.26 -3.46 3.08
C ILE A 121 -5.16 -4.07 3.91
N ASN A 122 -4.22 -3.25 4.38
CA ASN A 122 -3.25 -3.65 5.39
C ASN A 122 -3.75 -3.27 6.79
N ILE A 123 -3.60 -4.21 7.72
CA ILE A 123 -3.96 -4.04 9.13
C ILE A 123 -2.73 -4.41 9.96
N TYR A 124 -2.20 -3.44 10.70
CA TYR A 124 -1.07 -3.61 11.60
C TYR A 124 -1.56 -3.50 13.04
N ARG A 125 -1.49 -4.61 13.77
CA ARG A 125 -1.74 -4.66 15.22
C ARG A 125 -0.44 -4.40 15.99
N GLN A 126 -0.52 -4.42 17.31
CA GLN A 126 0.68 -4.34 18.15
C GLN A 126 1.74 -5.37 17.71
N SER A 127 2.99 -4.93 17.70
CA SER A 127 4.18 -5.67 17.23
C SER A 127 4.23 -5.98 15.74
N ASN A 128 3.18 -5.65 14.96
CA ASN A 128 3.27 -5.72 13.51
C ASN A 128 4.19 -4.63 12.96
N LYS A 129 4.89 -4.96 11.88
CA LYS A 129 5.81 -4.09 11.15
C LYS A 129 5.89 -4.53 9.69
N LEU A 130 6.35 -3.65 8.82
CA LEU A 130 6.73 -4.00 7.46
C LEU A 130 8.14 -3.49 7.26
N SER A 131 9.08 -4.41 7.06
CA SER A 131 10.48 -4.08 6.82
C SER A 131 10.67 -3.27 5.54
N TRP A 132 11.89 -2.77 5.33
CA TRP A 132 12.25 -2.08 4.10
C TRP A 132 11.96 -2.97 2.89
N HIS A 133 11.25 -2.43 1.90
CA HIS A 133 10.91 -3.12 0.66
C HIS A 133 10.55 -2.09 -0.42
N THR A 134 10.57 -2.55 -1.66
CA THR A 134 9.93 -1.91 -2.81
C THR A 134 8.70 -2.71 -3.21
N ASP A 135 7.70 -2.05 -3.77
CA ASP A 135 6.51 -2.72 -4.27
C ASP A 135 6.69 -3.29 -5.67
N HIS A 136 5.80 -4.21 -6.02
CA HIS A 136 5.65 -4.68 -7.40
C HIS A 136 4.92 -3.66 -8.28
N SER A 137 4.02 -2.86 -7.72
CA SER A 137 3.30 -1.81 -8.43
C SER A 137 4.17 -0.58 -8.67
N HIS A 138 4.07 0.02 -9.86
CA HIS A 138 4.73 1.30 -10.14
C HIS A 138 4.26 2.39 -9.18
N PHE A 139 2.95 2.53 -8.99
CA PHE A 139 2.38 3.53 -8.09
C PHE A 139 1.35 2.92 -7.15
N PHE A 140 1.22 3.52 -5.97
CA PHE A 140 0.07 3.28 -5.13
C PHE A 140 -0.44 4.56 -4.49
N VAL A 141 -1.75 4.56 -4.22
CA VAL A 141 -2.39 5.50 -3.32
C VAL A 141 -2.65 4.81 -2.00
N ASN A 142 -2.07 5.33 -0.93
CA ASN A 142 -2.27 4.87 0.44
C ASN A 142 -3.32 5.73 1.13
N LEU A 143 -4.52 5.16 1.32
CA LEU A 143 -5.59 5.75 2.09
C LEU A 143 -5.45 5.33 3.55
N ILE A 144 -5.06 6.25 4.42
CA ILE A 144 -4.95 6.02 5.86
C ILE A 144 -6.35 6.11 6.46
N LEU A 145 -6.88 4.96 6.87
CA LEU A 145 -8.24 4.82 7.42
C LEU A 145 -8.25 4.83 8.95
N GLN A 146 -7.15 4.41 9.59
CA GLN A 146 -6.99 4.45 11.03
C GLN A 146 -5.50 4.46 11.39
N GLN A 147 -5.09 5.38 12.26
CA GLN A 147 -3.77 5.33 12.87
C GLN A 147 -3.74 4.42 14.10
N ALA A 148 -2.56 3.91 14.43
CA ALA A 148 -2.34 3.20 15.68
C ALA A 148 -2.24 4.14 16.89
N SER A 149 -2.17 5.45 16.74
CA SER A 149 -2.21 6.38 17.88
C SER A 149 -3.64 6.86 18.15
N MET A 150 -3.90 7.28 19.39
CA MET A 150 -5.16 7.96 19.78
C MET A 150 -5.26 9.38 19.23
N SER A 151 -4.22 9.88 18.55
CA SER A 151 -4.26 11.17 17.88
C SER A 151 -5.11 11.05 16.62
N ASN A 152 -6.18 11.84 16.53
CA ASN A 152 -7.05 11.92 15.36
C ASN A 152 -6.37 12.63 14.15
N GLU A 153 -5.04 12.61 14.06
CA GLU A 153 -4.25 13.56 13.25
C GLU A 153 -3.70 13.05 11.93
N ALA A 154 -3.95 11.81 11.50
CA ALA A 154 -3.78 11.53 10.08
C ALA A 154 -4.85 10.59 9.58
N ASP A 155 -5.92 11.24 9.17
CA ASP A 155 -6.63 10.80 8.01
C ASP A 155 -5.87 11.42 6.80
N GLY A 156 -5.50 10.62 5.80
CA GLY A 156 -4.74 11.14 4.67
C GLY A 156 -4.67 10.22 3.46
N LEU A 157 -4.36 10.82 2.32
CA LEU A 157 -4.05 10.14 1.06
C LEU A 157 -2.60 10.42 0.73
N GLU A 158 -1.81 9.36 0.52
CA GLU A 158 -0.42 9.45 0.06
C GLU A 158 -0.32 8.82 -1.33
N LEU A 159 0.17 9.55 -2.33
CA LEU A 159 0.61 8.96 -3.61
C LEU A 159 2.10 8.63 -3.50
N PHE A 160 2.50 7.43 -3.96
CA PHE A 160 3.87 6.96 -3.85
C PHE A 160 4.28 6.12 -5.07
N ASN A 161 5.55 6.25 -5.49
CA ASN A 161 6.15 5.39 -6.52
C ASN A 161 6.79 4.16 -5.84
N GLY A 162 5.99 3.10 -5.71
CA GLY A 162 6.29 1.92 -4.92
C GLY A 162 7.47 1.10 -5.45
N ARG A 163 7.61 1.03 -6.79
CA ARG A 163 8.64 0.20 -7.43
C ARG A 163 10.03 0.82 -7.39
N THR A 164 10.12 2.15 -7.36
CA THR A 164 11.41 2.85 -7.37
C THR A 164 11.94 3.14 -5.96
N TYR A 165 11.06 3.37 -4.98
CA TYR A 165 11.48 3.84 -3.66
C TYR A 165 11.21 2.83 -2.54
N SER A 166 12.29 2.47 -1.83
CA SER A 166 12.18 1.61 -0.67
C SER A 166 11.47 2.35 0.48
N HIS A 167 10.57 1.65 1.15
CA HIS A 167 9.81 2.18 2.27
C HIS A 167 9.50 1.09 3.30
N ARG A 168 9.04 1.50 4.48
CA ARG A 168 8.74 0.60 5.60
C ARG A 168 7.60 1.10 6.47
N VAL A 169 7.00 0.20 7.24
CA VAL A 169 6.10 0.54 8.35
C VAL A 169 6.80 0.21 9.65
N ALA A 170 7.09 1.25 10.43
CA ALA A 170 7.68 1.10 11.75
C ALA A 170 6.79 0.22 12.66
N GLU A 171 7.44 -0.53 13.55
CA GLU A 171 6.74 -1.42 14.47
C GLU A 171 5.70 -0.68 15.32
N ILE A 172 4.49 -1.24 15.38
CA ILE A 172 3.42 -0.73 16.24
C ILE A 172 3.73 -1.12 17.69
N ARG A 173 4.41 -0.25 18.43
CA ARG A 173 4.90 -0.57 19.79
C ARG A 173 3.79 -0.70 20.85
N LEU A 174 2.97 0.34 21.02
CA LEU A 174 1.97 0.41 22.09
C LEU A 174 0.68 1.02 21.57
N SER A 175 -0.24 0.17 21.13
CA SER A 175 -1.58 0.61 20.72
C SER A 175 -2.67 -0.40 21.01
N LYS A 176 -3.84 0.12 21.39
CA LYS A 176 -5.09 -0.64 21.50
C LYS A 176 -5.86 -0.68 20.17
N LEU A 177 -5.53 0.19 19.22
CA LEU A 177 -6.17 0.23 17.89
C LEU A 177 -5.18 -0.20 16.81
N PRO A 178 -5.60 -1.01 15.84
CA PRO A 178 -4.74 -1.31 14.69
C PRO A 178 -4.55 -0.06 13.83
N ARG A 179 -3.39 0.05 13.18
CA ARG A 179 -3.24 0.91 12.00
C ARG A 179 -3.90 0.20 10.83
N ILE A 180 -4.79 0.89 10.11
CA ILE A 180 -5.50 0.36 8.95
C ILE A 180 -5.32 1.32 7.78
N ASN A 181 -4.90 0.78 6.66
CA ASN A 181 -4.78 1.51 5.41
C ASN A 181 -5.22 0.67 4.21
N ALA A 182 -5.87 1.32 3.25
CA ALA A 182 -6.16 0.73 1.96
C ALA A 182 -5.11 1.19 0.94
N ILE A 183 -4.54 0.24 0.21
CA ILE A 183 -3.58 0.46 -0.86
C ILE A 183 -4.30 0.26 -2.19
N LEU A 184 -4.33 1.32 -3.00
CA LEU A 184 -4.91 1.34 -4.34
C LEU A 184 -3.74 1.35 -5.32
N THR A 185 -3.52 0.27 -6.06
CA THR A 185 -2.35 0.16 -6.93
C THR A 185 -2.64 0.60 -8.35
N TYR A 186 -1.66 1.23 -8.97
CA TYR A 186 -1.74 1.72 -10.33
C TYR A 186 -0.44 1.43 -11.08
N ASP A 187 -0.55 1.36 -12.40
CA ASP A 187 0.55 1.09 -13.30
C ASP A 187 0.72 2.20 -14.34
N CYS A 188 1.91 2.29 -14.96
CA CYS A 188 2.13 3.16 -16.10
C CYS A 188 1.62 2.56 -17.43
N HIS A 189 1.20 1.29 -17.43
CA HIS A 189 0.61 0.61 -18.59
C HIS A 189 -0.81 0.11 -18.29
N PRO A 190 -1.73 0.15 -19.27
CA PRO A 190 -3.04 -0.47 -19.12
C PRO A 190 -2.90 -2.00 -18.98
N ASP A 191 -3.92 -2.62 -18.37
CA ASP A 191 -4.06 -4.07 -18.22
C ASP A 191 -2.96 -4.79 -17.42
N HIS A 192 -2.12 -4.04 -16.69
CA HIS A 192 -1.03 -4.63 -15.91
C HIS A 192 -1.53 -5.41 -14.69
N ARG A 193 -0.94 -6.60 -14.50
CA ARG A 193 -1.14 -7.50 -13.35
C ARG A 193 0.17 -7.62 -12.58
N LEU A 194 0.09 -7.47 -11.25
CA LEU A 194 1.26 -7.43 -10.37
C LEU A 194 1.81 -8.81 -10.06
N SER A 195 0.91 -9.80 -10.00
CA SER A 195 1.18 -11.18 -9.67
C SER A 195 1.03 -12.06 -10.92
N ASP A 196 1.92 -13.05 -11.03
CA ASP A 196 1.77 -14.16 -11.96
C ASP A 196 0.74 -15.20 -11.45
N TYR A 197 0.15 -14.95 -10.27
CA TYR A 197 -0.86 -15.80 -9.64
C TYR A 197 -2.25 -15.52 -10.23
N VAL A 198 -2.41 -15.88 -11.50
CA VAL A 198 -3.74 -16.00 -12.12
C VAL A 198 -4.00 -17.50 -12.26
N LEU A 199 -5.12 -17.96 -11.68
CA LEU A 199 -5.61 -19.34 -11.77
C LEU A 199 -5.77 -19.80 -13.23
#